data_AF-A0A9X4M5S3-F1
#
_entry.id   AF-A0A9X4M5S3-F1
#
_cell.length_a   1.000
_cell.length_b   1.000
_cell.length_c   1.000
_cell.angle_alpha   90.00
_cell.angle_beta   90.00
_cell.angle_gamma   90.00
#
_symmetry.space_group_name_H-M   'P 1'
#
loop_
_entity.id
_entity.type
_entity.pdbx_description
1 polymer ?
#
loop_
_entity_poly.entity_id
_entity_poly.type
_entity_poly.pdbx_seq_one_letter_code
_entity_poly.pdbx_strand_id
1 'polypeptide(L)'
;MKSYSAYFVRNEAIENAQKIFGKRVEPLPDSPWLLCDYQPDDELPDDEVLFGEESLTEAKSGQLGEIFFVYGDTSVDWFVYEHASDGRLLRKLVWFTLPDDVWNSGWILVEGEPEDWEATLFRPDWLVRHLELEHQKLKDQGHEDEIPAMEAEIRQLWDRKQIIKGKRLPFCDGTVALLVEESYGISRFNIR
;
A
#
# COMPACT_ATOMS: atom_id res chain seq x y z
N MET A 1 -14.93 7.39 8.35
CA MET A 1 -13.65 6.92 8.87
C MET A 1 -12.58 7.56 8.02
N LYS A 2 -11.64 8.29 8.63
CA LYS A 2 -10.62 9.04 7.88
C LYS A 2 -9.39 8.17 7.63
N SER A 3 -8.93 7.49 8.69
CA SER A 3 -7.87 6.49 8.64
C SER A 3 -8.34 5.17 9.23
N TYR A 4 -7.63 4.09 8.92
CA TYR A 4 -7.69 2.85 9.69
C TYR A 4 -6.43 2.03 9.49
N SER A 5 -6.18 1.10 10.42
CA SER A 5 -5.24 0.00 10.24
C SER A 5 -5.90 -1.35 10.49
N ALA A 6 -5.33 -2.41 9.90
CA ALA A 6 -5.74 -3.78 10.17
C ALA A 6 -4.67 -4.78 9.77
N TYR A 7 -4.65 -5.90 10.48
CA TYR A 7 -3.98 -7.12 10.07
C TYR A 7 -4.97 -8.13 9.52
N PHE A 8 -4.52 -8.94 8.58
CA PHE A 8 -5.27 -10.03 8.00
C PHE A 8 -4.45 -11.30 8.01
N VAL A 9 -4.99 -12.34 8.64
CA VAL A 9 -4.30 -13.61 8.88
C VAL A 9 -5.15 -14.75 8.33
N ARG A 10 -4.53 -15.81 7.81
CA ARG A 10 -5.28 -17.00 7.38
C ARG A 10 -6.09 -17.62 8.53
N ASN A 11 -7.36 -17.96 8.28
CA ASN A 11 -8.32 -18.49 9.26
C ASN A 11 -7.85 -19.77 9.95
N GLU A 12 -7.06 -20.58 9.25
CA GLU A 12 -6.43 -21.79 9.81
C GLU A 12 -5.55 -21.51 11.04
N ALA A 13 -5.09 -20.25 11.21
CA ALA A 13 -4.25 -19.81 12.32
C ALA A 13 -5.03 -19.12 13.46
N ILE A 14 -6.36 -19.24 13.56
CA ILE A 14 -7.19 -18.47 14.52
C ILE A 14 -6.71 -18.57 15.98
N GLU A 15 -6.33 -19.74 16.46
CA GLU A 15 -5.83 -19.90 17.83
C GLU A 15 -4.51 -19.17 18.07
N ASN A 16 -3.63 -19.13 17.07
CA ASN A 16 -2.36 -18.41 17.15
C ASN A 16 -2.57 -16.90 16.99
N ALA A 17 -3.47 -16.50 16.09
CA ALA A 17 -3.88 -15.10 15.94
C ALA A 17 -4.46 -14.56 17.26
N GLN A 18 -5.30 -15.32 17.96
CA GLN A 18 -5.84 -14.94 19.27
C GLN A 18 -4.77 -14.83 20.37
N LYS A 19 -3.69 -15.60 20.30
CA LYS A 19 -2.55 -15.45 21.24
C LYS A 19 -1.77 -14.17 20.98
N ILE A 20 -1.62 -13.76 19.73
CA ILE A 20 -0.83 -12.58 19.33
C ILE A 20 -1.64 -11.28 19.44
N PHE A 21 -2.86 -11.26 18.90
CA PHE A 21 -3.72 -10.07 18.82
C PHE A 21 -4.77 -9.99 19.94
N GLY A 22 -4.87 -11.03 20.77
CA GLY A 22 -5.82 -11.09 21.88
C GLY A 22 -7.26 -11.26 21.41
N LYS A 23 -8.17 -10.49 22.03
CA LYS A 23 -9.62 -10.54 21.71
C LYS A 23 -10.00 -9.80 20.42
N ARG A 24 -9.05 -9.13 19.77
CA ARG A 24 -9.26 -8.35 18.54
C ARG A 24 -9.06 -9.24 17.31
N VAL A 25 -9.74 -10.38 17.26
CA VAL A 25 -9.66 -11.34 16.15
C VAL A 25 -11.08 -11.75 15.78
N GLU A 26 -11.45 -11.46 14.54
CA GLU A 26 -12.80 -11.69 14.02
C GLU A 26 -12.71 -12.48 12.71
N PRO A 27 -13.40 -13.63 12.58
CA PRO A 27 -13.48 -14.32 11.30
C PRO A 27 -14.31 -13.52 10.31
N LEU A 28 -13.83 -13.42 9.07
CA LEU A 28 -14.56 -12.75 8.00
C LEU A 28 -15.49 -13.76 7.29
N PRO A 29 -16.79 -13.45 7.12
CA PRO A 29 -17.71 -14.33 6.40
C PRO A 29 -17.23 -14.61 4.98
N ASP A 30 -17.35 -15.86 4.55
CA ASP A 30 -17.00 -16.33 3.19
C ASP A 30 -15.57 -15.99 2.73
N SER A 31 -14.67 -15.72 3.69
CA SER A 31 -13.28 -15.36 3.44
C SER A 31 -12.34 -16.33 4.18
N PRO A 32 -11.20 -16.69 3.57
CA PRO A 32 -10.18 -17.47 4.26
C PRO A 32 -9.35 -16.63 5.24
N TRP A 33 -9.71 -15.36 5.45
CA TRP A 33 -8.99 -14.40 6.28
C TRP A 33 -9.71 -14.12 7.60
N LEU A 34 -8.92 -13.82 8.62
CA LEU A 34 -9.32 -13.22 9.90
C LEU A 34 -8.99 -11.75 9.85
N LEU A 35 -9.88 -10.91 10.35
CA LEU A 35 -9.58 -9.53 10.68
C LEU A 35 -8.95 -9.49 12.08
N CYS A 36 -7.74 -8.95 12.16
CA CYS A 36 -6.97 -8.87 13.39
C CYS A 36 -6.61 -7.42 13.69
N ASP A 37 -6.81 -7.01 14.95
CA ASP A 37 -6.45 -5.69 15.46
C ASP A 37 -6.89 -4.52 14.57
N TYR A 38 -8.17 -4.52 14.19
CA TYR A 38 -8.76 -3.43 13.42
C TYR A 38 -8.88 -2.16 14.29
N GLN A 39 -8.29 -1.08 13.80
CA GLN A 39 -8.30 0.22 14.48
C GLN A 39 -8.86 1.30 13.54
N PRO A 40 -10.10 1.76 13.76
CA PRO A 40 -10.63 2.90 13.02
C PRO A 40 -10.04 4.20 13.56
N ASP A 41 -9.81 5.16 12.66
CA ASP A 41 -9.18 6.44 12.94
C ASP A 41 -7.81 6.30 13.63
N ASP A 42 -7.05 5.29 13.20
CA ASP A 42 -5.73 4.95 13.75
C ASP A 42 -4.67 6.00 13.39
N GLU A 43 -3.64 6.05 14.23
CA GLU A 43 -2.45 6.83 13.98
C GLU A 43 -1.54 6.14 12.97
N LEU A 44 -0.69 6.92 12.32
CA LEU A 44 0.30 6.42 11.37
C LEU A 44 1.28 5.46 12.09
N PRO A 45 1.74 4.37 11.45
CA PRO A 45 2.82 3.55 12.00
C PRO A 45 4.10 4.34 12.32
N ASP A 46 4.88 3.85 13.28
CA ASP A 46 6.13 4.48 13.73
C ASP A 46 7.18 4.65 12.61
N ASP A 47 8.08 5.63 12.77
CA ASP A 47 9.12 5.93 11.78
C ASP A 47 10.04 4.73 11.45
N GLU A 48 10.30 3.85 12.42
CA GLU A 48 11.08 2.62 12.19
C GLU A 48 10.36 1.64 11.24
N VAL A 49 9.03 1.71 11.16
CA VAL A 49 8.23 0.95 10.18
C VAL A 49 8.23 1.67 8.84
N LEU A 50 8.06 2.99 8.82
CA LEU A 50 7.94 3.76 7.56
C LEU A 50 9.26 3.88 6.81
N PHE A 51 10.35 4.12 7.55
CA PHE A 51 11.67 4.45 7.01
C PHE A 51 12.79 3.53 7.50
N GLY A 52 12.58 2.81 8.60
CA GLY A 52 13.55 1.92 9.21
C GLY A 52 13.43 0.46 8.75
N GLU A 53 14.05 -0.42 9.54
CA GLU A 53 14.11 -1.87 9.30
C GLU A 53 12.96 -2.64 9.98
N GLU A 54 12.09 -1.94 10.74
CA GLU A 54 11.01 -2.62 11.44
C GLU A 54 9.93 -3.11 10.46
N SER A 55 9.46 -4.33 10.71
CA SER A 55 8.41 -4.98 9.95
C SER A 55 7.21 -5.25 10.85
N LEU A 56 6.03 -4.85 10.38
CA LEU A 56 4.77 -5.10 11.07
C LEU A 56 4.37 -6.58 11.00
N THR A 57 4.73 -7.26 9.93
CA THR A 57 4.19 -8.58 9.56
C THR A 57 5.22 -9.71 9.63
N GLU A 58 6.49 -9.48 9.34
CA GLU A 58 7.51 -10.53 9.16
C GLU A 58 7.67 -11.40 10.41
N ALA A 59 7.97 -10.82 11.57
CA ALA A 59 8.14 -11.60 12.80
C ALA A 59 6.87 -12.35 13.22
N LYS A 60 5.69 -11.78 12.96
CA LYS A 60 4.39 -12.41 13.28
C LYS A 60 4.08 -13.56 12.32
N SER A 61 4.43 -13.41 11.05
CA SER A 61 4.20 -14.41 9.99
C SER A 61 4.88 -15.75 10.31
N GLY A 62 6.02 -15.75 10.99
CA GLY A 62 6.70 -16.99 11.41
C GLY A 62 5.86 -17.90 12.33
N GLN A 63 4.83 -17.36 13.00
CA GLN A 63 3.89 -18.14 13.84
C GLN A 63 2.49 -18.27 13.24
N LEU A 64 2.15 -17.39 12.30
CA LEU A 64 0.81 -17.26 11.73
C LEU A 64 0.70 -17.81 10.30
N GLY A 65 1.83 -18.13 9.66
CA GLY A 65 1.89 -18.41 8.24
C GLY A 65 1.82 -17.11 7.45
N GLU A 66 0.79 -16.96 6.62
CA GLU A 66 0.58 -15.78 5.78
C GLU A 66 -0.21 -14.69 6.51
N ILE A 67 0.30 -13.46 6.46
CA ILE A 67 -0.29 -12.27 7.08
C ILE A 67 0.03 -11.03 6.27
N PHE A 68 -0.97 -10.16 6.08
CA PHE A 68 -0.74 -8.81 5.56
C PHE A 68 -1.34 -7.75 6.47
N PHE A 69 -0.77 -6.56 6.39
CA PHE A 69 -1.17 -5.35 7.10
C PHE A 69 -1.52 -4.27 6.08
N VAL A 70 -2.56 -3.52 6.36
CA VAL A 70 -2.90 -2.29 5.64
C VAL A 70 -3.11 -1.16 6.64
N TYR A 71 -2.65 0.02 6.25
CA TYR A 71 -3.09 1.29 6.80
C TYR A 71 -3.43 2.22 5.64
N GLY A 72 -4.53 2.94 5.76
CA GLY A 72 -4.92 3.97 4.80
C GLY A 72 -5.50 5.17 5.51
N ASP A 73 -5.07 6.37 5.14
CA ASP A 73 -5.64 7.65 5.56
C ASP A 73 -6.05 8.48 4.34
N THR A 74 -7.35 8.67 4.19
CA THR A 74 -7.97 9.41 3.07
C THR A 74 -8.00 10.92 3.28
N SER A 75 -7.61 11.42 4.45
CA SER A 75 -7.56 12.86 4.74
C SER A 75 -6.24 13.50 4.31
N VAL A 76 -5.17 12.70 4.26
CA VAL A 76 -3.81 13.11 3.87
C VAL A 76 -3.21 12.19 2.79
N ASP A 77 -4.03 11.29 2.24
CA ASP A 77 -3.68 10.34 1.18
C ASP A 77 -2.46 9.47 1.52
N TRP A 78 -2.35 9.01 2.77
CA TRP A 78 -1.28 8.12 3.22
C TRP A 78 -1.69 6.65 3.11
N PHE A 79 -0.72 5.80 2.78
CA PHE A 79 -0.94 4.37 2.63
C PHE A 79 0.30 3.59 3.04
N VAL A 80 0.09 2.53 3.84
CA VAL A 80 1.11 1.56 4.22
C VAL A 80 0.55 0.17 3.96
N TYR A 81 1.33 -0.65 3.29
CA TYR A 81 1.03 -2.05 3.07
C TYR A 81 2.25 -2.89 3.34
N GLU A 82 2.04 -4.01 4.03
CA GLU A 82 3.08 -4.99 4.27
C GLU A 82 2.49 -6.38 4.21
N HIS A 83 3.17 -7.30 3.54
CA HIS A 83 2.77 -8.69 3.40
C HIS A 83 3.97 -9.58 3.65
N ALA A 84 3.77 -10.58 4.52
CA ALA A 84 4.77 -11.56 4.87
C ALA A 84 4.17 -12.96 4.98
N SER A 85 5.03 -13.96 4.80
CA SER A 85 4.66 -15.36 4.94
C SER A 85 5.84 -16.14 5.54
N ASP A 86 5.54 -16.97 6.54
CA ASP A 86 6.49 -17.91 7.16
C ASP A 86 7.81 -17.26 7.63
N GLY A 87 7.72 -16.06 8.20
CA GLY A 87 8.87 -15.32 8.73
C GLY A 87 9.65 -14.53 7.68
N ARG A 88 9.09 -14.34 6.48
CA ARG A 88 9.74 -13.64 5.38
C ARG A 88 8.85 -12.53 4.82
N LEU A 89 9.39 -11.32 4.74
CA LEU A 89 8.76 -10.22 4.02
C LEU A 89 8.61 -10.56 2.52
N LEU A 90 7.40 -10.41 1.99
CA LEU A 90 7.09 -10.62 0.57
C LEU A 90 6.98 -9.30 -0.18
N ARG A 91 6.29 -8.32 0.42
CA ARG A 91 6.06 -7.00 -0.17
C ARG A 91 5.88 -5.94 0.92
N LYS A 92 6.54 -4.79 0.77
CA LYS A 92 6.32 -3.60 1.60
C LYS A 92 6.21 -2.37 0.72
N LEU A 93 5.14 -1.61 0.90
CA LEU A 93 4.82 -0.41 0.15
C LEU A 93 4.45 0.69 1.12
N VAL A 94 5.09 1.85 1.00
CA VAL A 94 4.76 3.03 1.81
C VAL A 94 4.63 4.23 0.89
N TRP A 95 3.43 4.79 0.83
CA TRP A 95 3.12 6.03 0.17
C TRP A 95 2.88 7.12 1.21
N PHE A 96 3.77 8.12 1.20
CA PHE A 96 3.84 9.14 2.24
C PHE A 96 4.40 10.44 1.69
N THR A 97 4.30 11.52 2.46
CA THR A 97 4.91 12.82 2.13
C THR A 97 6.41 12.66 1.86
N LEU A 98 6.88 13.12 0.71
CA LEU A 98 8.30 13.02 0.36
C LEU A 98 9.13 14.01 1.22
N PRO A 99 10.31 13.61 1.74
CA PRO A 99 11.14 14.48 2.60
C PRO A 99 11.65 15.77 1.94
N ASP A 100 11.66 15.82 0.60
CA ASP A 100 12.20 16.92 -0.21
C ASP A 100 11.14 17.93 -0.69
N ASP A 101 9.85 17.64 -0.47
CA ASP A 101 8.76 18.49 -0.93
C ASP A 101 7.58 18.46 0.06
N VAL A 102 7.37 19.57 0.76
CA VAL A 102 6.49 19.70 1.94
C VAL A 102 5.01 19.43 1.60
N TRP A 103 4.65 19.24 0.33
CA TRP A 103 3.25 19.09 -0.10
C TRP A 103 3.00 17.95 -1.09
N ASN A 104 3.99 17.11 -1.39
CA ASN A 104 3.86 16.09 -2.43
C ASN A 104 4.17 14.68 -1.90
N SER A 105 3.14 13.83 -1.81
CA SER A 105 3.29 12.41 -1.48
C SER A 105 3.85 11.60 -2.65
N GLY A 106 4.55 10.53 -2.32
CA GLY A 106 5.12 9.56 -3.25
C GLY A 106 5.51 8.26 -2.55
N TRP A 107 6.07 7.32 -3.31
CA TRP A 107 6.52 6.04 -2.79
C TRP A 107 7.84 6.21 -2.03
N ILE A 108 7.82 6.23 -0.71
CA ILE A 108 9.03 6.36 0.13
C ILE A 108 9.71 5.02 0.39
N LEU A 109 8.95 3.92 0.29
CA LEU A 109 9.46 2.56 0.45
C LEU A 109 8.76 1.62 -0.54
N VAL A 110 9.58 0.80 -1.21
CA VAL A 110 9.15 -0.26 -2.13
C VAL A 110 10.14 -1.40 -1.95
N GLU A 111 9.70 -2.50 -1.35
CA GLU A 111 10.53 -3.68 -1.07
C GLU A 111 9.77 -4.96 -1.41
N GLY A 112 10.50 -5.99 -1.81
CA GLY A 112 9.91 -7.27 -2.22
C GLY A 112 9.35 -7.26 -3.65
N GLU A 113 8.68 -8.36 -4.00
CA GLU A 113 8.18 -8.58 -5.37
C GLU A 113 6.81 -7.92 -5.58
N PRO A 114 6.53 -7.33 -6.76
CA PRO A 114 5.22 -6.77 -7.06
C PRO A 114 4.10 -7.81 -6.97
N GLU A 115 2.95 -7.38 -6.45
CA GLU A 115 1.75 -8.20 -6.38
C GLU A 115 0.73 -7.88 -7.47
N ASP A 116 -0.11 -8.86 -7.82
CA ASP A 116 -1.06 -8.77 -8.94
C ASP A 116 -2.02 -7.57 -8.81
N TRP A 117 -2.41 -7.21 -7.59
CA TRP A 117 -3.33 -6.10 -7.34
C TRP A 117 -2.73 -4.75 -7.71
N GLU A 118 -1.40 -4.59 -7.65
CA GLU A 118 -0.69 -3.35 -7.99
C GLU A 118 -0.94 -2.96 -9.45
N ALA A 119 -1.23 -3.94 -10.32
CA ALA A 119 -1.60 -3.70 -11.71
C ALA A 119 -2.80 -2.76 -11.87
N THR A 120 -3.70 -2.72 -10.87
CA THR A 120 -4.89 -1.86 -10.86
C THR A 120 -4.53 -0.38 -10.68
N LEU A 121 -3.34 -0.06 -10.17
CA LEU A 121 -2.85 1.32 -10.08
C LEU A 121 -2.41 1.87 -11.45
N PHE A 122 -2.12 0.99 -12.41
CA PHE A 122 -1.61 1.35 -13.75
C PHE A 122 -2.74 1.47 -14.78
N ARG A 123 -3.75 2.28 -14.49
CA ARG A 123 -4.88 2.47 -15.41
C ARG A 123 -4.53 3.35 -16.61
N PRO A 124 -5.00 3.05 -17.83
CA PRO A 124 -4.71 3.87 -19.01
C PRO A 124 -5.21 5.32 -18.90
N ASP A 125 -6.35 5.56 -18.25
CA ASP A 125 -6.87 6.91 -18.04
C ASP A 125 -6.03 7.72 -17.05
N TRP A 126 -5.41 7.05 -16.08
CA TRP A 126 -4.46 7.68 -15.18
C TRP A 126 -3.16 8.02 -15.89
N LEU A 127 -2.64 7.14 -16.77
CA LEU A 127 -1.45 7.43 -17.56
C LEU A 127 -1.57 8.76 -18.32
N VAL A 128 -2.70 8.97 -18.99
CA VAL A 128 -2.97 10.20 -19.76
C VAL A 128 -2.88 11.43 -18.86
N ARG A 129 -3.56 11.39 -17.69
CA ARG A 129 -3.54 12.51 -16.73
C ARG A 129 -2.14 12.79 -16.19
N HIS A 130 -1.36 11.77 -15.88
CA HIS A 130 0.00 11.94 -15.38
C HIS A 130 0.93 12.57 -16.41
N LEU A 131 0.85 12.13 -17.66
CA LEU A 131 1.61 12.72 -18.76
C LEU A 131 1.23 14.20 -18.95
N GLU A 132 -0.06 14.54 -18.89
CA GLU A 132 -0.52 15.94 -18.97
C GLU A 132 0.03 16.81 -17.83
N LEU A 133 0.03 16.30 -16.59
CA LEU A 133 0.56 17.02 -15.43
C LEU A 133 2.08 17.24 -15.53
N GLU A 134 2.85 16.20 -15.85
CA GLU A 134 4.31 16.32 -15.98
C GLU A 134 4.72 17.15 -17.21
N HIS A 135 3.95 17.09 -18.31
CA HIS A 135 4.12 18.04 -19.44
C HIS A 135 3.95 19.48 -19.00
N GLN A 136 2.87 19.78 -18.27
CA GLN A 136 2.61 21.15 -17.83
C GLN A 136 3.72 21.64 -16.90
N LYS A 137 4.16 20.80 -15.97
CA LYS A 137 5.26 21.09 -15.05
C LYS A 137 6.56 21.41 -15.79
N LEU A 138 6.97 20.58 -16.77
CA LEU A 138 8.19 20.84 -17.54
C LEU A 138 8.08 22.11 -18.39
N LYS A 139 6.92 22.39 -18.99
CA LYS A 139 6.66 23.65 -19.71
C LYS A 139 6.79 24.86 -18.80
N ASP A 140 6.18 24.82 -17.62
CA ASP A 140 6.23 25.91 -16.65
C ASP A 140 7.67 26.18 -16.15
N GLN A 141 8.52 25.16 -16.16
CA GLN A 141 9.93 25.25 -15.80
C GLN A 141 10.86 25.56 -16.99
N GLY A 142 10.34 25.60 -18.23
CA GLY A 142 11.12 25.86 -19.44
C GLY A 142 11.96 24.68 -19.94
N HIS A 143 11.66 23.45 -19.48
CA HIS A 143 12.33 22.19 -19.83
C HIS A 143 11.54 21.38 -20.89
N GLU A 144 11.01 22.06 -21.89
CA GLU A 144 10.16 21.42 -22.92
C GLU A 144 10.92 20.39 -23.76
N ASP A 145 12.24 20.52 -23.86
CA ASP A 145 13.13 19.58 -24.54
C ASP A 145 13.25 18.23 -23.82
N GLU A 146 12.95 18.17 -22.52
CA GLU A 146 12.98 16.94 -21.71
C GLU A 146 11.69 16.11 -21.83
N ILE A 147 10.61 16.70 -22.38
CA ILE A 147 9.30 16.08 -22.49
C ILE A 147 9.36 14.68 -23.14
N PRO A 148 9.98 14.47 -24.32
CA PRO A 148 9.98 13.15 -24.96
C PRO A 148 10.66 12.06 -24.12
N ALA A 149 11.72 12.42 -23.39
CA ALA A 149 12.44 11.48 -22.53
C ALA A 149 11.59 11.12 -21.30
N MET A 150 10.95 12.10 -20.67
CA MET A 150 10.02 11.90 -19.57
C MET A 150 8.82 11.04 -19.97
N GLU A 151 8.18 11.31 -21.13
CA GLU A 151 7.06 10.49 -21.61
C GLU A 151 7.47 9.02 -21.82
N ALA A 152 8.64 8.80 -22.41
CA ALA A 152 9.16 7.45 -22.63
C ALA A 152 9.40 6.71 -21.31
N GLU A 153 9.97 7.40 -20.31
CA GLU A 153 10.15 6.84 -18.96
C GLU A 153 8.81 6.46 -18.33
N ILE A 154 7.84 7.38 -18.29
CA ILE A 154 6.52 7.11 -17.69
C ILE A 154 5.81 5.95 -18.40
N ARG A 155 5.82 5.92 -19.74
CA ARG A 155 5.20 4.82 -20.50
C ARG A 155 5.87 3.48 -20.21
N GLN A 156 7.20 3.45 -20.10
CA GLN A 156 7.92 2.23 -19.77
C GLN A 156 7.58 1.74 -18.35
N LEU A 157 7.43 2.64 -17.38
CA LEU A 157 6.97 2.29 -16.02
C LEU A 157 5.56 1.71 -16.07
N TRP A 158 4.68 2.31 -16.87
CA TRP A 158 3.29 1.87 -17.03
C TRP A 158 3.19 0.49 -17.66
N ASP A 159 3.94 0.25 -18.74
CA ASP A 159 3.96 -1.04 -19.45
C ASP A 159 4.49 -2.16 -18.55
N ARG A 160 5.49 -1.84 -17.71
CA ARG A 160 6.08 -2.79 -16.76
C ARG A 160 5.29 -2.91 -15.45
N LYS A 161 4.31 -2.03 -15.21
CA LYS A 161 3.55 -1.94 -13.96
C LYS A 161 4.47 -1.85 -12.73
N GLN A 162 5.49 -1.00 -12.82
CA GLN A 162 6.53 -0.91 -11.79
C GLN A 162 6.33 0.32 -10.90
N ILE A 163 6.26 0.07 -9.60
CA ILE A 163 6.32 1.10 -8.55
C ILE A 163 7.80 1.33 -8.20
N ILE A 164 8.23 2.60 -8.16
CA ILE A 164 9.63 2.95 -7.89
C ILE A 164 9.72 3.89 -6.69
N LYS A 165 10.59 3.55 -5.74
CA LYS A 165 10.92 4.41 -4.59
C LYS A 165 11.44 5.78 -5.05
N GLY A 166 10.97 6.84 -4.41
CA GLY A 166 11.29 8.23 -4.73
C GLY A 166 10.49 8.79 -5.91
N LYS A 167 9.56 8.02 -6.49
CA LYS A 167 8.67 8.50 -7.55
C LYS A 167 7.26 8.69 -7.00
N ARG A 168 6.51 9.57 -7.65
CA ARG A 168 5.08 9.83 -7.37
C ARG A 168 4.14 9.00 -8.25
N LEU A 169 4.70 8.08 -9.02
CA LEU A 169 4.00 7.26 -10.00
C LEU A 169 4.15 5.77 -9.66
N PRO A 170 3.07 4.97 -9.82
CA PRO A 170 1.70 5.42 -10.03
C PRO A 170 1.18 6.19 -8.81
N PHE A 171 0.19 7.07 -9.00
CA PHE A 171 -0.44 7.76 -7.87
C PHE A 171 -1.15 6.76 -6.95
N CYS A 172 -1.14 7.06 -5.65
CA CYS A 172 -1.78 6.27 -4.61
C CYS A 172 -2.42 7.23 -3.60
N ASP A 173 -3.40 6.73 -2.86
CA ASP A 173 -4.03 7.41 -1.74
C ASP A 173 -4.48 6.38 -0.68
N GLY A 174 -5.07 6.85 0.42
CA GLY A 174 -5.54 5.99 1.50
C GLY A 174 -6.64 5.00 1.08
N THR A 175 -7.31 5.21 -0.06
CA THR A 175 -8.34 4.27 -0.56
C THR A 175 -7.73 2.98 -1.11
N VAL A 176 -6.43 2.96 -1.42
CA VAL A 176 -5.72 1.76 -1.87
C VAL A 176 -5.73 0.66 -0.81
N ALA A 177 -5.87 0.98 0.48
CA ALA A 177 -6.07 -0.02 1.52
C ALA A 177 -7.31 -0.90 1.26
N LEU A 178 -8.40 -0.31 0.75
CA LEU A 178 -9.61 -1.06 0.37
C LEU A 178 -9.39 -1.88 -0.91
N LEU A 179 -8.63 -1.35 -1.88
CA LEU A 179 -8.27 -2.08 -3.10
C LEU A 179 -7.48 -3.35 -2.77
N VAL A 180 -6.53 -3.26 -1.84
CA VAL A 180 -5.77 -4.41 -1.35
C VAL A 180 -6.73 -5.44 -0.76
N GLU A 181 -7.60 -5.04 0.18
CA GLU A 181 -8.58 -5.95 0.79
C GLU A 181 -9.45 -6.65 -0.25
N GLU A 182 -10.00 -5.89 -1.22
CA GLU A 182 -10.81 -6.44 -2.31
C GLU A 182 -10.03 -7.47 -3.14
N SER A 183 -8.74 -7.22 -3.40
CA SER A 183 -7.89 -8.14 -4.17
C SER A 183 -7.68 -9.49 -3.46
N TYR A 184 -7.74 -9.49 -2.13
CA TYR A 184 -7.69 -10.69 -1.29
C TYR A 184 -9.08 -11.32 -1.06
N GLY A 185 -10.12 -10.82 -1.75
CA GLY A 185 -11.49 -11.32 -1.63
C GLY A 185 -12.19 -10.89 -0.35
N ILE A 186 -11.73 -9.84 0.32
CA ILE A 186 -12.28 -9.35 1.57
C ILE A 186 -13.31 -8.26 1.29
N SER A 187 -14.54 -8.47 1.76
CA SER A 187 -15.61 -7.47 1.67
C SER A 187 -16.11 -7.08 3.06
N ARG A 188 -15.70 -5.91 3.56
CA ARG A 188 -16.10 -5.41 4.88
C ARG A 188 -17.53 -4.89 4.96
N PHE A 189 -18.20 -4.68 3.82
CA PHE A 189 -19.55 -4.08 3.77
C PHE A 189 -20.69 -5.00 4.22
N ASN A 190 -20.40 -6.27 4.56
CA ASN A 190 -21.40 -7.23 5.06
C ASN A 190 -21.32 -7.49 6.57
N ILE A 191 -20.40 -6.85 7.30
CA ILE A 191 -20.31 -6.99 8.76
C ILE A 191 -21.28 -5.98 9.38
N ARG A 192 -22.46 -6.47 9.76
CA ARG A 192 -23.52 -5.71 10.45
C ARG A 192 -23.46 -5.87 11.96
#